data_AF-A0A497G0V1-F1
#
_entry.id   AF-A0A497G0V1-F1
#
_cell.length_a   1.000
_cell.length_b   1.000
_cell.length_c   1.000
_cell.angle_alpha   90.00
_cell.angle_beta   90.00
_cell.angle_gamma   90.00
#
_symmetry.space_group_name_H-M   'P 1'
#
loop_
_entity.id
_entity.type
_entity.pdbx_description
1 polymer ?
#
loop_
_entity_poly.entity_id
_entity_poly.type
_entity_poly.pdbx_seq_one_letter_code
_entity_poly.pdbx_strand_id
1 'polypeptide(L)'
;FRKKNDIYKYRIVPTSAYARELQKINDKLFLEDKLYVVGPLALLLAYYELEDFPAVAVLPYAYPNKNDYIAVATAVDVFNEMTGIKVNTEKLIKLAEREQKIERELSELVRKYEKTLEVKDKDKLLYV
;
A
#
# COMPACT_ATOMS: atom_id res chain seq x y z
N PHE A 1 -1.16 9.33 0.09
CA PHE A 1 0.18 9.18 0.66
C PHE A 1 0.04 8.90 2.15
N ARG A 2 0.64 7.82 2.67
CA ARG A 2 0.59 7.49 4.11
C ARG A 2 1.42 8.50 4.91
N LYS A 3 0.86 9.07 5.98
CA LYS A 3 1.63 9.97 6.87
C LYS A 3 2.73 9.19 7.58
N LYS A 4 3.88 9.84 7.82
CA LYS A 4 5.09 9.20 8.39
C LYS A 4 4.87 8.56 9.78
N ASN A 5 3.87 9.05 10.53
CA ASN A 5 3.48 8.54 11.86
C ASN A 5 2.19 7.70 11.84
N ASP A 6 1.66 7.38 10.67
CA ASP A 6 0.44 6.61 10.54
C ASP A 6 0.72 5.12 10.79
N ILE A 7 0.12 4.55 11.82
CA ILE A 7 0.28 3.13 12.16
C ILE A 7 -0.52 2.20 11.24
N TYR A 8 -1.54 2.74 10.57
CA TYR A 8 -2.46 1.95 9.77
C TYR A 8 -1.89 1.66 8.38
N LYS A 9 -2.15 0.44 7.89
CA LYS A 9 -1.72 -0.02 6.56
C LYS A 9 -2.78 0.25 5.47
N TYR A 10 -3.99 0.61 5.87
CA TYR A 10 -5.11 0.90 4.98
C TYR A 10 -6.01 1.98 5.57
N ARG A 11 -6.82 2.58 4.70
CA ARG A 11 -7.97 3.43 5.05
C ARG A 11 -9.25 2.80 4.55
N ILE A 12 -10.38 3.29 5.03
CA ILE A 12 -11.69 2.89 4.55
C ILE A 12 -12.56 4.09 4.18
N VAL A 13 -13.52 3.84 3.31
CA VAL A 13 -14.63 4.75 3.00
C VAL A 13 -15.92 3.96 3.06
N PRO A 14 -16.64 4.00 4.20
CA PRO A 14 -17.91 3.31 4.35
C PRO A 14 -19.07 4.15 3.81
N THR A 15 -20.16 3.49 3.40
CA THR A 15 -21.47 4.13 3.28
C THR A 15 -22.04 4.46 4.65
N SER A 16 -22.99 5.39 4.73
CA SER A 16 -23.67 5.71 6.00
C SER A 16 -24.34 4.48 6.59
N ALA A 17 -24.96 3.63 5.77
CA ALA A 17 -25.55 2.37 6.20
C ALA A 17 -24.53 1.45 6.88
N TYR A 18 -23.37 1.26 6.27
CA TYR A 18 -22.29 0.45 6.82
C TYR A 18 -21.74 1.02 8.14
N ALA A 19 -21.58 2.34 8.22
CA ALA A 19 -21.09 3.02 9.42
C ALA A 19 -22.08 2.90 10.60
N ARG A 20 -23.39 2.86 10.35
CA ARG A 20 -24.41 2.64 11.38
C ARG A 20 -24.40 1.21 11.93
N GLU A 21 -24.22 0.22 11.06
CA GLU A 21 -24.22 -1.20 11.45
C GLU A 21 -23.00 -1.57 12.30
N LEU A 22 -21.84 -1.01 11.99
CA LEU A 22 -20.61 -1.27 12.72
C LEU A 22 -20.34 -0.16 13.73
N GLN A 23 -21.01 -0.25 14.89
CA GLN A 23 -20.86 0.64 16.06
C GLN A 23 -19.42 0.78 16.62
N LYS A 24 -18.41 0.14 16.02
CA LYS A 24 -17.03 0.03 16.54
C LYS A 24 -15.94 0.21 15.49
N ILE A 25 -16.23 0.82 14.33
CA ILE A 25 -15.12 1.19 13.44
C ILE A 25 -14.35 2.36 14.08
N ASN A 26 -13.05 2.17 14.22
CA ASN A 26 -12.14 3.22 14.65
C ASN A 26 -12.14 4.33 13.58
N ASP A 27 -12.63 5.51 13.94
CA ASP A 27 -12.68 6.71 13.09
C ASP A 27 -11.31 7.05 12.46
N LYS A 28 -10.22 6.70 13.13
CA LYS A 28 -8.86 6.85 12.60
C LYS A 28 -8.58 6.00 11.35
N LEU A 29 -9.41 5.00 11.03
CA LEU A 29 -9.31 4.24 9.79
C LEU A 29 -9.97 4.94 8.61
N PHE A 30 -10.78 5.98 8.86
CA PHE A 30 -11.43 6.70 7.77
C PHE A 30 -10.40 7.43 6.92
N LEU A 31 -10.76 7.62 5.65
CA LEU A 31 -9.95 8.38 4.73
C LEU A 31 -9.63 9.77 5.30
N GLU A 32 -8.37 10.19 5.17
CA GLU A 32 -7.87 11.39 5.81
C GLU A 32 -8.54 12.66 5.26
N ASP A 33 -8.67 13.68 6.11
CA ASP A 33 -9.20 14.98 5.72
C ASP A 33 -8.50 15.50 4.45
N LYS A 34 -9.31 16.01 3.51
CA LYS A 34 -8.91 16.56 2.19
C LYS A 34 -8.55 15.52 1.13
N LEU A 35 -8.68 14.22 1.41
CA LEU A 35 -8.65 13.19 0.40
C LEU A 35 -10.08 12.81 -0.01
N TYR A 36 -10.26 12.61 -1.32
CA TYR A 36 -11.55 12.23 -1.89
C TYR A 36 -11.36 10.98 -2.75
N VAL A 37 -12.36 10.09 -2.73
CA VAL A 37 -12.44 8.98 -3.68
C VAL A 37 -13.05 9.54 -4.96
N VAL A 38 -12.45 9.21 -6.10
CA VAL A 38 -12.91 9.62 -7.43
C VAL A 38 -12.95 8.42 -8.38
N GLY A 39 -13.64 8.57 -9.51
CA GLY A 39 -13.71 7.54 -10.55
C GLY A 39 -14.77 6.47 -10.27
N PRO A 40 -14.64 5.27 -10.89
CA PRO A 40 -15.67 4.23 -10.83
C PRO A 40 -16.01 3.77 -9.41
N LEU A 41 -15.01 3.74 -8.52
CA LEU A 41 -15.21 3.36 -7.12
C LEU A 41 -16.09 4.38 -6.38
N ALA A 42 -15.89 5.68 -6.64
CA ALA A 42 -16.71 6.74 -6.05
C ALA A 42 -18.15 6.66 -6.55
N LEU A 43 -18.33 6.40 -7.85
CA LEU A 43 -19.65 6.24 -8.44
C LEU A 43 -20.40 5.05 -7.83
N LEU A 44 -19.70 3.92 -7.63
CA LEU A 44 -20.27 2.73 -7.02
C LEU A 44 -20.65 2.96 -5.55
N LEU A 45 -19.78 3.59 -4.77
CA LEU A 45 -20.08 3.95 -3.39
C LEU A 45 -21.25 4.93 -3.31
N ALA A 46 -21.32 5.93 -4.19
CA ALA A 46 -22.43 6.87 -4.24
C ALA A 46 -23.75 6.16 -4.59
N TYR A 47 -23.73 5.20 -5.53
CA TYR A 47 -24.89 4.38 -5.82
C TYR A 47 -25.35 3.59 -4.59
N TYR A 48 -24.44 2.92 -3.89
CA TYR A 48 -24.79 2.19 -2.66
C TYR A 48 -25.24 3.10 -1.52
N GLU A 49 -24.70 4.30 -1.42
CA GLU A 49 -25.16 5.31 -0.46
C GLU A 49 -26.61 5.72 -0.73
N LEU A 50 -26.97 5.95 -2.00
CA LEU A 50 -28.33 6.31 -2.40
C LEU A 50 -29.34 5.19 -2.14
N GLU A 51 -28.92 3.94 -2.29
CA GLU A 51 -29.74 2.74 -2.02
C GLU A 51 -29.77 2.35 -0.54
N ASP A 52 -29.17 3.15 0.36
CA ASP A 52 -28.98 2.84 1.79
C ASP A 52 -28.36 1.44 2.03
N PHE A 53 -27.49 1.01 1.12
CA PHE A 53 -26.87 -0.30 1.13
C PHE A 53 -25.56 -0.29 1.94
N PRO A 54 -25.33 -1.24 2.86
CA PRO A 54 -24.12 -1.30 3.66
C PRO A 54 -22.93 -1.75 2.79
N ALA A 55 -22.08 -0.80 2.40
CA ALA A 55 -20.86 -1.04 1.64
C ALA A 55 -19.67 -0.29 2.22
N VAL A 56 -18.47 -0.80 1.94
CA VAL A 56 -17.21 -0.15 2.34
C VAL A 56 -16.15 -0.36 1.27
N ALA A 57 -15.43 0.71 0.94
CA ALA A 57 -14.19 0.60 0.19
C ALA A 57 -13.01 0.46 1.15
N VAL A 58 -12.17 -0.55 0.93
CA VAL A 58 -10.90 -0.74 1.63
C VAL A 58 -9.77 -0.25 0.72
N LEU A 59 -8.95 0.66 1.24
CA LEU A 59 -7.92 1.38 0.50
C LEU A 59 -6.54 1.14 1.17
N PRO A 60 -5.87 0.01 0.88
CA PRO A 60 -4.49 -0.22 1.33
C PRO A 60 -3.56 0.83 0.74
N TYR A 61 -2.57 1.26 1.52
CA TYR A 61 -1.51 2.08 0.99
C TYR A 61 -0.58 1.24 0.10
N ALA A 62 -0.35 1.71 -1.12
CA ALA A 62 0.52 1.04 -2.09
C ALA A 62 1.52 2.03 -2.69
N TYR A 63 2.69 1.53 -3.09
CA TYR A 63 3.63 2.29 -3.91
C TYR A 63 3.16 2.33 -5.37
N PRO A 64 2.95 3.52 -5.98
CA PRO A 64 2.39 3.62 -7.32
C PRO A 64 3.33 3.13 -8.43
N ASN A 65 4.63 3.07 -8.16
CA ASN A 65 5.67 2.81 -9.16
C ASN A 65 6.09 1.33 -9.22
N LYS A 66 5.46 0.46 -8.42
CA LYS A 66 5.78 -0.98 -8.42
C LYS A 66 4.58 -1.83 -8.03
N ASN A 67 4.70 -3.13 -8.32
CA ASN A 67 3.72 -4.11 -7.88
C ASN A 67 3.82 -4.29 -6.35
N ASP A 68 2.90 -3.68 -5.60
CA ASP A 68 2.93 -3.74 -4.15
C ASP A 68 2.19 -4.98 -3.63
N TYR A 69 2.87 -6.13 -3.59
CA TYR A 69 2.29 -7.37 -3.11
C TYR A 69 1.85 -7.30 -1.63
N ILE A 70 2.47 -6.44 -0.82
CA ILE A 70 2.10 -6.25 0.59
C ILE A 70 0.77 -5.50 0.69
N ALA A 71 0.56 -4.48 -0.15
CA ALA A 71 -0.72 -3.78 -0.22
C ALA A 71 -1.86 -4.73 -0.61
N VAL A 72 -1.63 -5.61 -1.59
CA VAL A 72 -2.61 -6.64 -2.00
C VAL A 72 -2.89 -7.63 -0.87
N ALA A 73 -1.84 -8.15 -0.22
CA ALA A 73 -2.01 -9.06 0.92
C ALA A 73 -2.81 -8.39 2.04
N THR A 74 -2.52 -7.12 2.34
CA THR A 74 -3.28 -6.33 3.33
C THR A 74 -4.75 -6.22 2.95
N ALA A 75 -5.08 -5.99 1.67
CA ALA A 75 -6.47 -5.93 1.21
C ALA A 75 -7.22 -7.25 1.46
N VAL A 76 -6.56 -8.37 1.14
CA VAL A 76 -7.12 -9.71 1.30
C VAL A 76 -7.27 -10.07 2.77
N ASP A 77 -6.31 -9.69 3.62
CA ASP A 77 -6.38 -9.92 5.06
C ASP A 77 -7.57 -9.16 5.68
N VAL A 78 -7.78 -7.90 5.29
CA VAL A 78 -8.97 -7.12 5.74
C VAL A 78 -10.26 -7.75 5.23
N PHE A 79 -10.30 -8.22 3.98
CA PHE A 79 -11.45 -8.94 3.44
C PHE A 79 -11.75 -10.21 4.23
N ASN A 80 -10.72 -11.00 4.56
CA ASN A 80 -10.85 -12.21 5.38
C ASN A 80 -11.41 -11.88 6.77
N GLU A 81 -10.92 -10.81 7.41
CA GLU A 81 -11.41 -10.34 8.72
C GLU A 81 -12.89 -9.92 8.65
N MET A 82 -13.28 -9.18 7.61
CA MET A 82 -14.65 -8.68 7.46
C MET A 82 -15.67 -9.78 7.10
N THR A 83 -15.24 -10.80 6.35
CA THR A 83 -16.16 -11.82 5.81
C THR A 83 -16.07 -13.18 6.51
N GLY A 84 -15.01 -13.41 7.29
CA GLY A 84 -14.70 -14.73 7.86
C GLY A 84 -14.15 -15.74 6.84
N ILE A 85 -13.99 -15.36 5.58
CA ILE A 85 -13.38 -16.18 4.52
C ILE A 85 -11.87 -16.29 4.78
N LYS A 86 -11.26 -17.41 4.41
CA LYS A 86 -9.81 -17.65 4.57
C LYS A 86 -9.12 -17.78 3.21
N VAL A 87 -8.81 -16.65 2.60
CA VAL A 87 -7.96 -16.60 1.40
C VAL A 87 -6.48 -16.57 1.83
N ASN A 88 -5.67 -17.49 1.30
CA ASN A 88 -4.24 -17.57 1.62
C ASN A 88 -3.42 -16.48 0.89
N THR A 89 -2.67 -15.67 1.64
CA THR A 89 -1.81 -14.58 1.14
C THR A 89 -0.31 -14.92 1.13
N GLU A 90 0.12 -16.11 1.56
CA GLU A 90 1.54 -16.50 1.67
C GLU A 90 2.34 -16.30 0.38
N LYS A 91 1.75 -16.58 -0.78
CA LYS A 91 2.43 -16.40 -2.06
C LYS A 91 2.76 -14.93 -2.33
N LEU A 92 1.88 -14.01 -1.95
CA LEU A 92 2.10 -12.57 -2.08
C LEU A 92 3.24 -12.11 -1.18
N ILE A 93 3.29 -12.62 0.06
CA ILE A 93 4.38 -12.32 1.00
C ILE A 93 5.73 -12.78 0.44
N LYS A 94 5.82 -14.01 -0.07
CA LYS A 94 7.05 -14.54 -0.68
C LYS A 94 7.50 -13.74 -1.91
N LEU A 95 6.56 -13.25 -2.72
CA LEU A 95 6.88 -12.38 -3.86
C LEU A 95 7.45 -11.04 -3.41
N ALA A 96 6.85 -10.41 -2.39
CA ALA A 96 7.38 -9.17 -1.80
C ALA A 96 8.79 -9.34 -1.21
N GLU A 97 9.05 -10.45 -0.52
CA GLU A 97 10.39 -10.76 0.02
C GLU A 97 11.42 -10.91 -1.10
N ARG A 98 11.05 -11.60 -2.18
CA ARG A 98 11.92 -11.80 -3.35
C ARG A 98 12.24 -10.47 -4.03
N GLU A 99 11.26 -9.60 -4.24
CA GLU A 99 11.49 -8.27 -4.82
C GLU A 99 12.41 -7.43 -3.94
N GLN A 100 12.17 -7.39 -2.62
CA GLN A 100 13.05 -6.66 -1.70
C GLN A 100 14.50 -7.16 -1.73
N LYS A 101 14.70 -8.48 -1.87
CA LYS A 101 16.04 -9.05 -1.99
C LYS A 101 16.74 -8.56 -3.27
N ILE A 102 16.04 -8.57 -4.40
CA ILE A 102 16.56 -8.08 -5.68
C ILE A 102 16.89 -6.59 -5.61
N GLU A 103 16.01 -5.77 -5.03
CA GLU A 103 16.26 -4.33 -4.85
C GLU A 103 17.53 -4.06 -4.01
N ARG A 104 17.75 -4.83 -2.95
CA ARG A 104 18.95 -4.73 -2.09
C ARG A 104 20.22 -5.12 -2.85
N GLU A 105 20.21 -6.26 -3.53
CA GLU A 105 21.35 -6.74 -4.33
C GLU A 105 21.73 -5.73 -5.43
N LEU A 106 20.73 -5.17 -6.12
CA LEU A 106 20.97 -4.13 -7.13
C LEU A 106 21.56 -2.86 -6.52
N SER A 107 21.03 -2.42 -5.38
CA SER A 107 21.53 -1.23 -4.68
C SER A 107 22.98 -1.39 -4.22
N GLU A 108 23.34 -2.57 -3.73
CA GLU A 108 24.72 -2.89 -3.34
C GLU A 108 25.66 -2.94 -4.55
N LEU A 109 25.20 -3.50 -5.67
CA LEU A 109 25.96 -3.55 -6.91
C LEU A 109 26.25 -2.14 -7.43
N VAL A 110 25.24 -1.28 -7.49
CA VAL A 110 25.38 0.13 -7.90
C VAL A 110 26.39 0.85 -7.01
N ARG A 111 26.29 0.73 -5.68
CA ARG A 111 27.26 1.33 -4.75
C ARG A 111 28.70 0.84 -4.97
N LYS A 112 28.89 -0.43 -5.33
CA LYS A 112 30.22 -0.98 -5.64
C LYS A 112 30.78 -0.40 -6.94
N TYR A 113 29.94 -0.23 -7.97
CA TYR A 113 30.32 0.40 -9.23
C TYR A 113 30.71 1.86 -9.02
N GLU A 114 29.89 2.65 -8.32
CA GLU A 114 30.18 4.06 -8.01
C GLU A 114 31.53 4.24 -7.32
N LYS A 115 31.81 3.46 -6.27
CA LYS A 115 33.11 3.49 -5.58
C LYS A 115 34.28 3.13 -6.50
N THR A 116 34.08 2.19 -7.41
CA THR A 116 35.13 1.77 -8.36
C THR A 116 35.44 2.87 -9.37
N LEU A 117 34.42 3.60 -9.82
CA LEU A 117 34.58 4.75 -10.71
C LEU A 117 35.29 5.92 -10.00
N GLU A 118 34.89 6.24 -8.77
CA GLU A 118 35.54 7.29 -7.96
C GLU A 118 37.04 7.01 -7.71
N VAL A 119 37.41 5.75 -7.45
CA VAL A 119 38.82 5.37 -7.27
C VAL A 119 39.61 5.55 -8.56
N LYS A 120 39.06 5.11 -9.71
CA LYS A 120 39.72 5.26 -11.02
C LYS A 120 39.93 6.72 -11.43
N ASP A 121 38.99 7.60 -11.12
CA ASP A 121 39.13 9.03 -11.41
C ASP A 121 40.21 9.70 -10.54
N LYS A 122 40.31 9.31 -9.26
CA LYS A 122 41.39 9.77 -8.36
C LYS A 122 42.76 9.29 -8.82
N ASP A 123 42.87 8.03 -9.25
CA ASP A 123 44.14 7.51 -9.77
C ASP A 123 44.59 8.26 -11.02
N LYS A 124 43.68 8.61 -11.95
CA LYS A 124 44.02 9.43 -13.14
C LYS A 124 44.52 10.83 -12.81
N LEU A 125 43.99 11.46 -11.76
CA LEU A 125 44.41 12.78 -11.30
C LEU A 125 45.81 12.78 -10.65
N LEU A 126 46.33 11.63 -10.21
CA LEU A 126 47.66 11.52 -9.61
C LEU A 126 48.81 11.45 -10.63
N TYR A 127 48.53 11.22 -11.92
CA TYR A 127 49.55 11.09 -12.97
C TYR A 127 49.65 12.32 -13.89
N VAL A 128 49.13 13.48 -13.49
CA VAL A 128 49.20 14.75 -14.25
C VAL A 128 50.00 15.79 -13.48
#